data_AF-V6JX54-F1
#
_entry.id   AF-V6JX54-F1
#
_cell.length_a   1.000
_cell.length_b   1.000
_cell.length_c   1.000
_cell.angle_alpha   90.00
_cell.angle_beta   90.00
_cell.angle_gamma   90.00
#
_symmetry.space_group_name_H-M   'P 1'
#
loop_
_entity.id
_entity.type
_entity.pdbx_description
1 polymer ?
#
loop_
_entity_poly.entity_id
_entity_poly.type
_entity_poly.pdbx_seq_one_letter_code
_entity_poly.pdbx_strand_id
1 'polypeptide(L)' 'MPDTLSLAPTVIDGRVSIVRLHGEACFDCGAVNKTLREAGHVVVRGSTRVWQIVTCGCRSKANAV' A
#
# COMPACT_ATOMS: atom_id res chain seq x y z
N MET A 1 9.26 17.57 18.94
CA MET A 1 9.23 16.09 19.02
C MET A 1 9.32 15.60 17.59
N PRO A 2 10.25 14.72 17.19
CA PRO A 2 10.26 14.22 15.83
C PRO A 2 9.19 13.12 15.72
N ASP A 3 8.18 13.37 14.89
CA ASP A 3 7.28 12.37 14.37
C ASP A 3 8.10 11.22 13.79
N THR A 4 8.20 10.14 14.57
CA THR A 4 8.83 8.91 14.13
C THR A 4 7.80 8.24 13.22
N LEU A 5 7.79 8.63 11.94
CA LEU A 5 7.06 7.91 10.90
C LEU A 5 7.47 6.46 11.02
N SER A 6 6.53 5.62 11.47
CA SER A 6 6.76 4.22 11.75
C SER A 6 7.34 3.56 10.49
N LEU A 7 8.61 3.16 10.56
CA LEU A 7 9.33 2.40 9.53
C LEU A 7 8.77 0.97 9.37
N ALA A 8 7.85 0.57 10.24
CA ALA A 8 7.22 -0.73 10.18
C ALA A 8 6.21 -0.75 9.01
N PRO A 9 6.29 -1.72 8.10
CA PRO A 9 5.34 -1.87 7.01
C PRO A 9 3.92 -2.07 7.54
N THR A 10 2.94 -1.51 6.85
CA THR A 10 1.53 -1.59 7.28
C THR A 10 1.04 -3.04 7.16
N VAL A 11 0.48 -3.59 8.23
CA VAL A 11 -0.09 -4.95 8.22
C VAL A 11 -1.52 -4.92 7.68
N ILE A 12 -1.80 -5.69 6.64
CA ILE A 12 -3.11 -5.74 5.98
C ILE A 12 -3.75 -7.11 6.12
N ASP A 13 -5.09 -7.12 6.19
CA ASP A 13 -5.88 -8.34 6.16
C ASP A 13 -6.06 -8.82 4.70
N GLY A 14 -5.94 -10.13 4.47
CA GLY A 14 -5.65 -10.78 3.17
C GLY A 14 -6.68 -10.64 2.04
N ARG A 15 -7.54 -9.62 2.06
CA ARG A 15 -8.53 -9.32 1.00
C ARG A 15 -7.96 -8.47 -0.15
N VAL A 16 -6.66 -8.21 -0.17
CA VAL A 16 -6.00 -7.46 -1.26
C VAL A 16 -5.57 -8.45 -2.34
N SER A 17 -6.06 -8.25 -3.57
CA SER A 17 -5.63 -9.03 -4.74
C SER A 17 -4.11 -8.96 -4.92
N ILE A 18 -3.49 -10.11 -5.20
CA ILE A 18 -2.04 -10.26 -5.27
C ILE A 18 -1.39 -9.27 -6.27
N VAL A 19 -2.06 -8.97 -7.38
CA VAL A 19 -1.59 -8.03 -8.41
C VAL A 19 -1.30 -6.63 -7.83
N ARG A 20 -2.06 -6.23 -6.81
CA ARG A 20 -1.89 -4.94 -6.13
C ARG A 20 -0.68 -4.92 -5.20
N LEU A 21 -0.22 -6.09 -4.76
CA LEU A 21 0.96 -6.26 -3.91
C LEU A 21 2.25 -6.27 -4.75
N HIS A 22 2.17 -6.61 -6.03
CA HIS A 22 3.32 -6.61 -6.94
C HIS A 22 3.66 -5.24 -7.53
N GLY A 23 2.91 -4.18 -7.17
CA GLY A 23 3.15 -2.84 -7.71
C GLY A 23 2.67 -2.64 -9.16
N GLU A 24 1.97 -3.62 -9.73
CA GLU A 24 1.46 -3.56 -11.12
C GLU A 24 0.12 -2.84 -11.23
N ALA A 25 -0.59 -2.70 -10.11
CA ALA A 25 -1.88 -2.02 -10.02
C ALA A 25 -1.93 -1.11 -8.80
N CYS A 26 -2.73 -0.05 -8.88
CA CYS A 26 -2.97 0.81 -7.73
C CYS A 26 -3.51 0.00 -6.54
N PHE A 27 -2.81 0.11 -5.42
CA PHE A 27 -3.17 -0.57 -4.18
C PHE A 27 -4.59 -0.24 -3.68
N ASP A 28 -5.04 1.01 -3.89
CA ASP A 28 -6.34 1.49 -3.40
C ASP A 28 -7.53 1.22 -4.32
N CYS A 29 -7.38 1.43 -5.63
CA CYS A 29 -8.49 1.25 -6.61
C CYS A 29 -8.27 0.17 -7.67
N GLY A 30 -7.06 -0.38 -7.80
CA GLY A 30 -6.75 -1.46 -8.75
C GLY A 30 -6.48 -0.99 -10.18
N ALA A 31 -6.44 0.33 -10.42
CA ALA A 31 -6.12 0.88 -11.73
C ALA A 31 -4.71 0.50 -12.19
N VAL A 32 -4.59 0.03 -13.43
CA VAL A 32 -3.34 -0.32 -14.11
C VAL A 32 -2.96 0.68 -15.23
N ASN A 33 -3.92 1.51 -15.66
CA ASN A 33 -3.78 2.44 -16.78
C ASN A 33 -3.51 3.89 -16.34
N LYS A 34 -3.10 4.09 -15.09
CA LYS A 34 -2.75 5.40 -14.53
C LYS A 34 -1.28 5.45 -14.19
N THR A 35 -0.71 6.65 -14.10
CA THR A 35 0.62 6.82 -13.51
C THR A 35 0.58 6.34 -12.07
N LEU A 36 1.36 5.31 -11.78
CA LEU A 36 1.52 4.74 -10.45
C LEU A 36 2.78 5.32 -9.81
N ARG A 37 2.68 5.66 -8.53
CA ARG A 37 3.79 6.18 -7.71
C ARG A 37 3.95 5.30 -6.50
N GLU A 38 5.19 5.11 -6.07
CA GLU A 38 5.48 4.42 -4.81
C GLU A 38 4.70 5.07 -3.66
N ALA A 39 4.05 4.23 -2.86
CA ALA A 39 3.20 4.67 -1.75
C ALA A 39 3.59 4.04 -0.42
N GLY A 40 4.61 3.18 -0.38
CA GLY A 40 5.16 2.57 0.82
C GLY A 40 5.21 1.04 0.75
N HIS A 41 5.25 0.42 1.93
CA HIS A 41 5.43 -1.02 2.08
C HIS A 41 4.35 -1.62 2.99
N VAL A 42 3.87 -2.81 2.64
CA VAL A 42 2.87 -3.56 3.41
C VAL A 42 3.31 -5.00 3.67
N VAL A 43 2.77 -5.60 4.72
CA VAL A 43 2.90 -7.04 5.02
C VAL A 43 1.50 -7.61 5.14
N VAL A 44 1.26 -8.77 4.51
CA VAL A 44 -0.01 -9.48 4.69
C VAL A 44 0.02 -10.18 6.04
N ARG A 45 -1.05 -10.04 6.84
CA ARG A 45 -1.18 -10.71 8.14
C ARG A 45 -0.94 -12.22 7.99
N GLY A 46 -0.06 -12.77 8.81
CA GLY A 46 0.35 -14.19 8.73
C GLY A 46 1.46 -14.47 7.72
N SER A 47 1.95 -13.45 7.00
CA SER A 47 3.13 -13.51 6.15
C SER A 47 4.27 -12.69 6.75
N THR A 48 5.50 -13.06 6.42
CA THR A 48 6.71 -12.26 6.70
C THR A 48 7.18 -11.46 5.47
N ARG A 49 6.49 -11.61 4.33
CA ARG A 49 6.87 -10.96 3.09
C ARG A 49 6.42 -9.50 3.06
N VAL A 50 7.38 -8.62 2.85
CA VAL A 50 7.17 -7.18 2.62
C VAL A 50 6.92 -6.95 1.14
N TRP A 51 5.91 -6.13 0.83
CA TRP A 51 5.49 -5.78 -0.51
C TRP A 51 5.57 -4.26 -0.68
N GLN A 52 6.28 -3.80 -1.71
CA GLN A 52 6.24 -2.40 -2.12
C GLN A 52 4.92 -2.16 -2.87
N ILE A 53 4.15 -1.17 -2.41
CA ILE A 53 2.87 -0.82 -3.01
C ILE A 53 2.97 0.49 -3.77
N VAL A 54 2.12 0.61 -4.79
CA VAL A 54 2.00 1.83 -5.58
C VAL A 54 0.56 2.34 -5.56
N THR A 55 0.38 3.65 -5.68
CA THR A 55 -0.94 4.25 -5.82
C THR A 55 -0.99 5.23 -6.98
N CYS A 56 -2.19 5.42 -7.53
CA CYS A 56 -2.45 6.47 -8.52
C CYS A 56 -2.91 7.79 -7.85
N GLY A 57 -2.81 7.91 -6.52
CA GLY A 57 -3.32 9.06 -5.76
C GLY A 57 -4.85 9.09 -5.61
N CYS A 58 -5.58 8.03 -5.98
CA CYS A 58 -7.05 8.03 -5.87
C CYS A 58 -7.58 8.11 -4.43
N ARG A 59 -6.77 7.71 -3.44
CA ARG A 59 -7.09 7.84 -2.02
C ARG A 59 -6.28 8.99 -1.39
N SER A 60 -6.25 10.14 -2.06
CA SER A 60 -5.78 11.38 -1.45
C SER A 60 -6.94 12.00 -0.67
N LYS A 61 -6.97 11.82 0.66
CA LYS A 61 -7.99 12.23 1.65
C LYS A 61 -9.00 11.13 2.05
N ALA A 62 -8.65 10.34 3.06
CA ALA A 62 -9.52 10.00 4.19
C ALA A 62 -8.77 9.10 5.18
N ASN A 63 -8.83 9.48 6.46
CA ASN A 63 -8.49 8.67 7.63
C ASN A 63 -7.02 8.65 8.11
N ALA A 64 -6.57 9.80 8.62
CA ALA A 64 -5.89 9.77 9.91
C ALA A 64 -7.00 9.65 10.97
N VAL A 65 -7.11 8.49 11.61
CA VAL A 65 -7.82 8.26 12.87
C VAL A 65 -6.76 7.97 13.92
#